data_AF-A0A7W0ZP46-F1
#
_entry.id   AF-A0A7W0ZP46-F1
#
_cell.length_a   1.000
_cell.length_b   1.000
_cell.length_c   1.000
_cell.angle_alpha   90.00
_cell.angle_beta   90.00
_cell.angle_gamma   90.00
#
_symmetry.space_group_name_H-M   'P 1'
#
loop_
_entity.id
_entity.type
_entity.pdbx_description
1 polymer ?
#
loop_
_entity_poly.entity_id
_entity_poly.type
_entity_poly.pdbx_seq_one_letter_code
_entity_poly.pdbx_strand_id
1 'polypeptide(L)' 'MDAQTPGDVLAPDVEAAVRVALTTLRQTPSAIVTDIDGTISTIAPTPAEAMVDPGARAALSLLCERLAAVAVVSG' A
#
# COMPACT_ATOMS: atom_id res chain seq x y z
N MET A 1 20.77 -12.03 -21.08
CA MET A 1 21.44 -11.71 -19.80
C MET A 1 20.49 -10.79 -19.07
N ASP A 2 19.58 -11.41 -18.31
CA ASP A 2 18.56 -10.67 -17.57
C ASP A 2 19.26 -10.03 -16.36
N ALA A 3 19.44 -8.72 -16.43
CA ALA A 3 19.92 -7.94 -15.31
C ALA A 3 18.80 -7.88 -14.27
N GLN A 4 18.90 -8.73 -13.26
CA GLN A 4 18.04 -8.68 -12.09
C GLN A 4 18.30 -7.36 -11.36
N THR A 5 17.35 -6.44 -11.39
CA THR A 5 17.42 -5.16 -10.67
C THR A 5 17.55 -5.45 -9.16
N PRO A 6 18.55 -4.89 -8.45
CA PRO A 6 18.82 -5.23 -7.05
C PRO A 6 17.86 -4.52 -6.08
N GLY A 7 16.53 -4.70 -6.25
CA GLY A 7 15.49 -4.00 -5.49
C GLY A 7 14.26 -4.81 -5.04
N ASP A 8 14.12 -6.08 -5.43
CA ASP A 8 12.85 -6.84 -5.27
C ASP A 8 12.80 -7.82 -4.10
N VAL A 9 13.79 -7.82 -3.21
CA VAL A 9 13.76 -8.72 -2.04
C VAL A 9 13.08 -8.02 -0.87
N LEU A 10 11.82 -8.38 -0.63
CA LEU A 10 11.10 -7.98 0.58
C LEU A 10 11.78 -8.60 1.81
N ALA A 11 11.79 -7.87 2.92
CA ALA A 11 12.17 -8.46 4.19
C ALA A 11 11.20 -9.62 4.53
N PRO A 12 11.66 -10.70 5.19
CA PRO A 12 10.84 -11.91 5.37
C PRO A 12 9.51 -11.68 6.09
N ASP A 13 9.50 -10.77 7.06
CA ASP A 13 8.32 -10.32 7.79
C ASP A 13 7.35 -9.54 6.89
N VAL A 14 7.87 -8.68 6.01
CA VAL A 14 7.09 -7.97 5.00
C VAL A 14 6.49 -8.95 3.99
N GLU A 15 7.24 -9.93 3.52
CA GLU A 15 6.74 -10.96 2.60
C GLU A 15 5.61 -11.79 3.25
N ALA A 16 5.78 -12.17 4.52
CA ALA A 16 4.73 -12.85 5.28
C ALA A 16 3.47 -12.00 5.42
N ALA A 17 3.60 -10.71 5.74
CA ALA A 17 2.48 -9.78 5.82
C ALA A 17 1.76 -9.64 4.47
N VAL A 18 2.49 -9.49 3.36
CA VAL A 18 1.94 -9.42 2.00
C VAL A 18 1.15 -10.68 1.67
N ARG A 19 1.64 -11.86 2.03
CA ARG A 19 0.95 -13.15 1.79
C ARG A 19 -0.41 -13.20 2.50
N VAL A 20 -0.47 -12.77 3.76
CA VAL A 20 -1.70 -12.72 4.55
C VAL A 20 -2.67 -11.68 3.98
N ALA A 21 -2.17 -10.50 3.63
CA ALA A 21 -2.96 -9.45 3.00
C ALA A 21 -3.57 -9.92 1.68
N LEU A 22 -2.79 -10.53 0.78
CA LEU A 22 -3.28 -11.06 -0.48
C LEU A 22 -4.33 -12.16 -0.31
N THR A 23 -4.18 -13.02 0.70
CA THR A 23 -5.18 -14.05 1.01
C THR A 23 -6.53 -13.42 1.38
N THR A 24 -6.49 -12.31 2.13
CA THR A 24 -7.67 -11.55 2.55
C THR A 24 -8.29 -10.77 1.39
N LEU A 25 -7.46 -10.04 0.63
CA LEU A 25 -7.90 -9.19 -0.49
C LEU A 25 -8.41 -9.97 -1.70
N ARG A 26 -8.18 -11.29 -1.76
CA ARG A 26 -8.76 -12.17 -2.78
C ARG A 26 -10.18 -12.63 -2.47
N GLN A 27 -10.64 -12.45 -1.23
CA GLN A 27 -12.04 -12.74 -0.88
C GLN A 27 -12.95 -11.67 -1.49
N THR A 28 -14.19 -12.03 -1.82
CA THR A 28 -15.18 -11.09 -2.34
C THR A 28 -16.47 -11.14 -1.52
N PRO A 29 -16.99 -9.99 -1.03
CA PRO A 29 -16.37 -8.66 -1.12
C PRO A 29 -15.18 -8.51 -0.15
N SER A 30 -14.19 -7.71 -0.54
CA SER A 30 -13.12 -7.24 0.34
C SER A 30 -12.83 -5.77 0.10
N ALA A 31 -12.23 -5.12 1.09
CA ALA A 31 -11.93 -3.70 1.06
C ALA A 31 -10.61 -3.39 1.76
N ILE A 32 -10.02 -2.25 1.41
CA ILE A 32 -8.87 -1.65 2.12
C ILE A 32 -9.33 -0.37 2.78
N VAL A 33 -8.93 -0.20 4.04
CA VAL A 33 -9.05 1.06 4.78
C VAL A 33 -7.66 1.36 5.31
N THR A 34 -7.16 2.57 5.02
CA THR A 34 -5.79 2.96 5.36
C THR A 34 -5.75 4.37 5.94
N ASP A 35 -4.79 4.61 6.83
CA ASP A 35 -4.43 5.94 7.33
C ASP A 35 -3.53 6.67 6.31
N ILE A 36 -3.30 7.97 6.50
CA ILE A 36 -2.38 8.77 5.67
C ILE A 36 -0.98 8.83 6.29
N ASP A 37 -0.85 9.58 7.38
CA ASP A 37 0.44 10.02 7.89
C ASP A 37 1.20 8.87 8.54
N GLY A 38 2.39 8.58 8.03
CA GLY A 38 3.18 7.43 8.48
C GLY A 38 2.71 6.07 7.94
N THR A 39 1.66 6.06 7.10
CA THR A 39 1.16 4.84 6.44
C THR A 39 1.39 4.90 4.93
N ILE A 40 0.65 5.74 4.22
CA ILE A 40 0.84 5.96 2.76
C ILE A 40 1.56 7.27 2.45
N SER A 41 1.86 8.07 3.47
CA SER A 41 2.74 9.23 3.43
C SER A 41 3.89 9.01 4.41
N THR A 42 5.08 9.55 4.12
CA THR A 42 6.10 9.69 5.16
C THR A 42 5.59 10.69 6.20
N ILE A 43 5.93 10.50 7.48
CA ILE A 43 5.61 11.50 8.52
C ILE A 43 6.34 12.79 8.19
N ALA A 44 5.59 13.84 7.90
CA ALA A 44 6.12 15.15 7.57
C ALA A 44 6.24 16.05 8.82
N PRO A 45 7.20 17.00 8.86
CA PRO A 45 7.32 17.95 9.96
C PRO A 45 6.10 18.87 10.12
N THR A 46 5.39 19.15 9.02
CA THR A 46 4.17 19.96 9.00
C THR A 46 3.08 19.30 8.15
N PRO A 47 1.78 19.52 8.44
CA PRO A 47 0.69 18.95 7.64
C PRO A 47 0.71 19.39 6.16
N ALA A 48 1.18 20.60 5.87
CA ALA A 48 1.26 21.13 4.51
C ALA A 48 2.32 20.42 3.65
N GLU A 49 3.29 19.76 4.30
CA GLU A 49 4.37 19.00 3.66
C GLU A 49 4.03 17.51 3.52
N ALA A 50 2.92 17.04 4.08
CA ALA A 50 2.49 15.65 3.96
C ALA A 50 2.13 15.34 2.51
N MET A 51 2.83 14.36 1.94
CA MET A 51 2.64 13.92 0.56
C MET A 51 2.54 12.40 0.51
N VAL A 52 1.43 11.91 -0.06
CA VAL A 52 1.24 10.48 -0.32
C VAL A 52 2.36 9.98 -1.25
N ASP A 53 2.97 8.87 -0.86
CA ASP A 53 3.98 8.18 -1.63
C ASP A 53 3.43 7.85 -3.04
N PRO A 54 4.14 8.22 -4.12
CA PRO A 54 3.67 7.96 -5.48
C PRO A 54 3.44 6.48 -5.78
N GLY A 55 4.25 5.58 -5.20
CA GLY A 55 4.10 4.14 -5.32
C GLY A 55 2.85 3.63 -4.60
N ALA A 56 2.60 4.10 -3.37
CA ALA A 56 1.38 3.81 -2.64
C ALA A 56 0.13 4.30 -3.39
N ARG A 57 0.17 5.52 -3.94
CA ARG A 57 -0.91 6.07 -4.76
C ARG A 57 -1.19 5.21 -5.99
N ALA A 58 -0.14 4.78 -6.71
CA ALA A 58 -0.28 3.93 -7.88
C ALA A 58 -0.87 2.55 -7.51
N ALA A 59 -0.38 1.94 -6.43
CA ALA A 59 -0.86 0.65 -5.96
C ALA A 59 -2.33 0.69 -5.50
N LEU A 60 -2.72 1.71 -4.72
CA LEU A 60 -4.12 1.89 -4.28
C LEU A 60 -5.06 2.11 -5.47
N SER A 61 -4.61 2.85 -6.50
CA SER A 61 -5.39 3.06 -7.72
C SER A 61 -5.69 1.74 -8.43
N LEU A 62 -4.72 0.83 -8.52
CA LEU A 62 -4.93 -0.51 -9.10
C LEU A 62 -5.87 -1.37 -8.25
N LEU A 63 -5.88 -1.18 -6.93
CA LEU A 63 -6.74 -1.93 -6.02
C LEU A 63 -8.19 -1.46 -6.07
N CYS A 64 -8.45 -0.18 -6.36
CA CYS A 64 -9.80 0.35 -6.59
C CYS A 64 -10.54 -0.38 -7.72
N GLU A 65 -9.83 -0.95 -8.70
CA GLU A 65 -10.43 -1.68 -9.81
C GLU A 65 -10.90 -3.09 -9.42
N ARG A 66 -10.46 -3.61 -8.26
CA ARG A 66 -10.64 -5.01 -7.87
C ARG A 66 -11.42 -5.19 -6.58
N LEU A 67 -11.27 -4.25 -5.65
CA LEU A 67 -11.87 -4.32 -4.33
C LEU A 67 -13.23 -3.64 -4.33
N ALA A 68 -14.11 -4.06 -3.41
CA ALA A 68 -15.41 -3.43 -3.25
C ALA A 68 -15.28 -1.98 -2.75
N ALA A 69 -14.23 -1.68 -1.99
CA ALA A 69 -13.89 -0.33 -1.56
C ALA A 69 -12.40 -0.17 -1.26
N VAL A 70 -11.89 1.03 -1.50
CA VAL A 70 -10.60 1.52 -1.00
C VAL A 70 -10.87 2.87 -0.35
N ALA A 71 -10.63 2.97 0.95
CA ALA A 71 -10.91 4.17 1.74
C ALA A 71 -9.66 4.66 2.46
N VAL A 72 -9.53 5.98 2.54
CA VAL A 72 -8.50 6.67 3.30
C VAL A 72 -9.18 7.36 4.48
N VAL A 73 -8.64 7.15 5.68
CA VAL A 73 -9.07 7.80 6.92
C VAL A 73 -7.98 8.80 7.30
N SER A 74 -8.38 10.02 7.64
CA SER A 74 -7.50 11.12 8.02
C SER A 74 -8.15 11.91 9.16
N GLY A 75 -7.32 12.58 9.98
CA GLY A 75 -7.71 13.30 11.18
C GLY A 75 -7.89 14.80 11.01
#